data_AF-A0A6P0GBC7-F1
#
_entry.id   AF-A0A6P0GBC7-F1
#
_cell.length_a   1.000
_cell.length_b   1.000
_cell.length_c   1.000
_cell.angle_alpha   90.00
_cell.angle_beta   90.00
_cell.angle_gamma   90.00
#
_symmetry.space_group_name_H-M   'P 1'
#
loop_
_entity.id
_entity.type
_entity.pdbx_description
1 polymer ?
#
loop_
_entity_poly.entity_id
_entity_poly.type
_entity_poly.pdbx_seq_one_letter_code
_entity_poly.pdbx_strand_id
1 'polypeptide(L)'
;MDFRRIRPGQWHRAGRIEIAEPGGLPTAREVYEDCHVLFADGWCYLEAADGTVDVYPAARVRAAHDLREADQPDEGPASAPSPLI
;
A
#
# COMPACT_ATOMS: atom_id res chain seq x y z
N MET A 1 5.79 8.52 12.71
CA MET A 1 4.38 8.20 13.05
C MET A 1 4.36 6.81 13.68
N ASP A 2 3.53 6.59 14.71
CA ASP A 2 3.39 5.31 15.39
C ASP A 2 2.41 4.42 14.61
N PHE A 3 2.86 3.26 14.12
CA PHE A 3 2.08 2.35 13.28
C PHE A 3 0.81 1.79 13.97
N ARG A 4 0.67 1.98 15.29
CA ARG A 4 -0.52 1.54 16.06
C ARG A 4 -1.77 2.41 15.84
N ARG A 5 -1.66 3.50 15.08
CA ARG A 5 -2.78 4.43 14.83
C ARG A 5 -3.50 4.23 13.50
N ILE A 6 -3.04 3.32 12.65
CA ILE A 6 -3.68 3.01 11.36
C ILE A 6 -4.93 2.16 11.66
N ARG A 7 -6.12 2.63 11.24
CA ARG A 7 -7.33 1.82 11.32
C ARG A 7 -7.25 0.72 10.26
N PRO A 8 -7.47 -0.55 10.60
CA PRO A 8 -7.53 -1.61 9.61
C PRO A 8 -8.65 -1.30 8.60
N GLY A 9 -8.36 -1.44 7.30
CA GLY A 9 -9.32 -1.16 6.23
C GLY A 9 -9.29 0.28 5.67
N GLN A 10 -8.47 1.18 6.21
CA GLN A 10 -8.33 2.55 5.69
C GLN A 10 -7.14 2.66 4.71
N TRP A 11 -7.41 3.23 3.53
CA TRP A 11 -6.36 3.58 2.56
C TRP A 11 -5.62 4.84 2.99
N HIS A 12 -4.31 4.83 2.76
CA HIS A 12 -3.43 5.96 2.99
C HIS A 12 -2.60 6.23 1.75
N ARG A 13 -2.39 7.50 1.44
CA ARG A 13 -1.35 7.91 0.47
C ARG A 13 -0.04 8.07 1.22
N ALA A 14 0.99 7.37 0.76
CA ALA A 14 2.35 7.44 1.27
C ALA A 14 3.23 8.16 0.26
N GLY A 15 3.90 9.24 0.68
CA GLY A 15 4.92 9.88 -0.15
C GLY A 15 6.10 8.95 -0.41
N ARG A 16 6.43 8.09 0.57
CA ARG A 16 7.44 7.05 0.45
C ARG A 16 7.21 5.88 1.39
N ILE A 17 7.39 4.66 0.92
CA ILE A 17 7.38 3.41 1.68
C ILE A 17 8.71 2.67 1.47
N GLU A 18 9.24 2.10 2.54
CA GLU A 18 10.43 1.23 2.50
C GLU A 18 10.08 -0.19 2.94
N ILE A 19 10.30 -1.15 2.05
CA ILE A 19 10.07 -2.58 2.27
C ILE A 19 11.42 -3.30 2.38
N ALA A 20 11.58 -4.16 3.37
CA ALA A 20 12.77 -5.00 3.50
C ALA A 20 12.75 -6.16 2.50
N GLU A 21 13.85 -6.36 1.78
CA GLU A 21 13.97 -7.43 0.79
C GLU A 21 13.91 -8.85 1.39
N PRO A 22 13.43 -9.83 0.61
CA PRO A 22 13.61 -11.25 0.92
C PRO A 22 15.09 -11.63 1.02
N GLY A 23 15.50 -12.10 2.20
CA GLY A 23 16.87 -12.55 2.46
C GLY A 23 17.55 -11.83 3.62
N GLY A 24 16.94 -10.78 4.19
CA GLY A 24 17.39 -10.21 5.47
C GLY A 24 18.72 -9.46 5.40
N LEU A 25 19.24 -9.16 4.20
CA LEU A 25 20.37 -8.24 4.08
C LEU A 25 19.92 -6.86 4.60
N PRO A 26 20.59 -6.31 5.63
CA PRO A 26 20.10 -5.13 6.37
C PRO A 26 20.01 -3.85 5.51
N THR A 27 20.63 -3.86 4.32
CA THR A 27 20.73 -2.74 3.40
C THR A 27 19.85 -2.87 2.15
N ALA A 28 19.37 -4.07 1.82
CA ALA A 28 18.54 -4.28 0.63
C ALA A 28 17.10 -3.89 0.95
N ARG A 29 16.59 -2.86 0.26
CA ARG A 29 15.24 -2.33 0.45
C ARG A 29 14.61 -1.99 -0.89
N GLU A 30 13.35 -2.36 -1.05
CA GLU A 30 12.49 -1.85 -2.10
C GLU A 30 11.88 -0.54 -1.60
N VAL A 31 11.95 0.50 -2.43
CA VAL A 31 11.43 1.83 -2.10
C VAL A 31 10.36 2.19 -3.11
N TYR A 32 9.19 2.55 -2.58
CA TYR A 32 8.04 2.98 -3.34
C TYR A 32 7.77 4.45 -3.03
N GLU A 33 7.46 5.24 -4.05
CA GLU A 33 7.14 6.66 -3.92
C GLU A 33 5.74 6.94 -4.43
N ASP A 34 5.06 7.90 -3.81
CA ASP A 34 3.70 8.35 -4.14
C ASP A 34 2.69 7.21 -4.39
N CYS A 35 2.59 6.29 -3.43
CA CYS A 35 1.78 5.08 -3.51
C CYS A 35 0.60 5.10 -2.54
N HIS A 36 -0.43 4.30 -2.83
CA HIS A 36 -1.50 4.02 -1.89
C HIS A 36 -1.16 2.75 -1.10
N VAL A 37 -1.39 2.79 0.21
CA VAL A 37 -1.13 1.66 1.10
C VAL A 37 -2.31 1.37 2.00
N LEU A 38 -2.54 0.08 2.20
CA LEU A 38 -3.53 -0.44 3.11
C LEU A 38 -2.87 -1.48 4.03
N PHE A 39 -3.06 -1.30 5.33
CA PHE A 39 -2.63 -2.29 6.33
C PHE A 39 -3.84 -3.04 6.88
N ALA A 40 -3.88 -4.35 6.65
CA ALA A 40 -4.96 -5.22 7.11
C ALA A 40 -4.44 -6.63 7.40
N ASP A 41 -4.89 -7.25 8.48
CA ASP A 41 -4.62 -8.65 8.82
C ASP A 41 -3.13 -9.07 8.80
N GLY A 42 -2.24 -8.15 9.17
CA GLY A 42 -0.79 -8.40 9.18
C GLY A 42 -0.12 -8.27 7.79
N TRP A 43 -0.86 -7.76 6.81
CA TRP A 43 -0.41 -7.49 5.44
C TRP A 43 -0.38 -6.00 5.14
N CYS A 44 0.46 -5.64 4.18
CA CYS A 44 0.59 -4.34 3.55
C CYS A 44 0.30 -4.52 2.07
N TYR A 45 -0.81 -3.96 1.61
CA TYR A 45 -1.14 -3.85 0.20
C TYR A 45 -0.62 -2.49 -0.27
N LEU A 46 0.13 -2.48 -1.34
CA LEU A 46 0.72 -1.28 -1.91
C LEU A 46 0.27 -1.19 -3.36
N GLU A 47 -0.29 -0.04 -3.73
CA GLU A 47 -0.61 0.29 -5.11
C GLU A 47 0.29 1.45 -5.55
N ALA A 48 1.17 1.18 -6.50
CA ALA A 48 2.04 2.18 -7.10
C ALA A 48 1.27 3.08 -8.07
N ALA A 49 1.85 4.23 -8.43
CA ALA A 49 1.20 5.21 -9.30
C ALA A 49 0.88 4.70 -10.72
N ASP A 50 1.50 3.60 -11.14
CA ASP A 50 1.23 2.91 -12.40
C ASP A 50 0.07 1.90 -12.33
N GLY A 51 -0.56 1.77 -11.17
CA GLY A 51 -1.63 0.80 -10.89
C GLY A 51 -1.14 -0.60 -10.54
N THR A 52 0.19 -0.81 -10.42
CA THR A 52 0.75 -2.08 -9.97
C THR A 52 0.44 -2.28 -8.49
N VAL A 53 -0.08 -3.46 -8.14
CA VAL A 53 -0.38 -3.84 -6.76
C VAL A 53 0.60 -4.89 -6.27
N ASP A 54 1.38 -4.54 -5.25
CA ASP A 54 2.29 -5.41 -4.53
C ASP A 54 1.77 -5.70 -3.12
N VAL A 55 2.02 -6.92 -2.62
CA VAL A 55 1.56 -7.36 -1.30
C VAL A 55 2.71 -7.89 -0.47
N TYR A 56 2.90 -7.29 0.70
CA TYR A 56 3.97 -7.64 1.63
C TYR A 56 3.42 -7.97 3.01
N PRO A 57 4.05 -8.88 3.77
CA PRO A 57 3.83 -8.95 5.20
C PRO A 57 4.12 -7.58 5.84
N ALA A 58 3.21 -7.07 6.68
CA ALA A 58 3.36 -5.76 7.31
C ALA A 58 4.66 -5.65 8.13
N ALA A 59 5.16 -6.77 8.66
CA ALA A 59 6.45 -6.84 9.36
C ALA A 59 7.67 -6.50 8.49
N ARG A 60 7.53 -6.50 7.16
CA ARG A 60 8.60 -6.09 6.23
C ARG A 60 8.63 -4.58 5.99
N VAL A 61 7.55 -3.87 6.30
CA VAL A 61 7.51 -2.42 6.20
C VAL A 61 8.42 -1.84 7.27
N ARG A 62 9.49 -1.16 6.84
CA ARG A 62 10.46 -0.54 7.75
C ARG A 62 10.08 0.89 8.08
N ALA A 63 9.60 1.61 7.07
CA ALA A 63 9.23 3.00 7.21
C ALA A 63 8.12 3.35 6.21
N ALA A 64 7.28 4.29 6.62
CA ALA A 64 6.31 4.95 5.78
C ALA A 64 6.35 6.45 6.09
N HIS A 65 6.54 7.26 5.06
CA HIS A 65 6.72 8.71 5.15
C HIS A 65 5.56 9.43 4.47
N ASP A 66 5.23 10.62 5.02
CA ASP A 66 4.19 11.49 4.50
C ASP A 66 2.81 10.81 4.35
N LEU A 67 2.48 9.93 5.31
CA LEU A 67 1.20 9.24 5.35
C LEU A 67 0.05 10.23 5.55
N ARG A 68 -0.88 10.22 4.59
CA ARG A 68 -2.13 10.96 4.64
C ARG A 68 -3.28 10.00 4.43
N GLU A 69 -4.41 10.24 5.09
CA GLU A 69 -5.64 9.54 4.76
C GLU A 69 -5.99 9.82 3.30
N ALA A 70 -6.31 8.75 2.57
CA ALA A 70 -6.83 8.82 1.23
C ALA A 70 -8.18 8.12 1.24
N ASP A 71 -9.15 8.69 0.52
CA ASP A 71 -10.24 7.87 0.02
C ASP A 71 -9.64 6.74 -0.83
N GLN A 72 -10.33 5.58 -0.86
CA GLN A 72 -9.89 4.42 -1.64
C GLN A 72 -9.42 4.88 -3.03
N PRO A 73 -8.26 4.38 -3.53
CA PRO A 73 -7.79 4.73 -4.86
C PRO A 73 -8.95 4.58 -5.85
N ASP A 74 -9.15 5.61 -6.68
CA ASP A 74 -10.27 5.71 -7.61
C ASP A 74 -10.33 4.42 -8.43
N GLU A 75 -11.26 3.53 -8.08
CA GLU A 75 -11.51 2.32 -8.86
C GLU A 75 -12.06 2.83 -10.18
N GLY A 76 -11.17 3.00 -11.16
CA GLY A 76 -11.53 3.35 -12.53
C GLY A 76 -12.72 2.48 -12.92
N PRO A 77 -13.75 3.07 -13.54
CA PRO A 77 -15.13 2.61 -13.43
C PRO A 77 -15.19 1.10 -13.60
N ALA A 78 -15.65 0.41 -12.56
CA ALA A 78 -16.06 -0.97 -12.65
C ALA A 78 -16.95 -1.09 -13.88
N SER A 79 -16.40 -1.62 -14.97
CA SER A 79 -17.15 -1.90 -16.17
C SER A 79 -18.12 -3.00 -15.79
N ALA A 80 -19.29 -2.59 -15.27
CA ALA A 80 -20.41 -3.47 -15.09
C ALA A 80 -20.62 -4.14 -16.45
N PRO A 81 -20.60 -5.48 -16.54
CA PRO A 81 -20.95 -6.13 -17.78
C PRO A 81 -22.37 -5.69 -18.12
N SER A 82 -22.53 -5.00 -19.25
CA SER A 82 -23.83 -4.62 -19.77
C SER A 82 -24.73 -5.85 -19.75
N PRO A 83 -25.94 -5.78 -19.15
CA PRO A 83 -26.89 -6.87 -19.27
C PRO A 83 -27.25 -6.99 -20.75
N LEU A 84 -26.96 -8.16 -21.35
CA LEU A 84 -27.49 -8.54 -22.65
C LEU A 84 -29.01 -8.56 -22.54
N ILE A 85 -29.67 -7.61 -23.21
CA ILE A 85 -31.11 -7.63 -23.52
C ILE A 85 -31.31 -8.48 -24.77
#